data_AF-A0A0Q6JZX6-F1
#
_entry.id   AF-A0A0Q6JZX6-F1
#
_cell.length_a   1.000
_cell.length_b   1.000
_cell.length_c   1.000
_cell.angle_alpha   90.00
_cell.angle_beta   90.00
_cell.angle_gamma   90.00
#
_symmetry.space_group_name_H-M   'P 1'
#
loop_
_entity.id
_entity.type
_entity.pdbx_description
1 polymer ?
#
loop_
_entity_poly.entity_id
_entity_poly.type
_entity_poly.pdbx_seq_one_letter_code
_entity_poly.pdbx_strand_id
1 'polypeptide(L)'
;MPRAIHVFRTPDRFVAGTVGEPGDRSFYLQAVHDARVVSVALEKQQVQVLADRVGLLLDEVARRFGTDVPPEEADPSDVDPLVMPVDAEFRVGTMGLGWDADAGAVVVELLAITETEIDESVVLDDTDEGPDAVRVFLSPEQAREFAARSERVIAAGRPPCPLCGEPLAPGGHMCVRTNGYRRGTVLGSDTTEFGDES
;
A
#
# COMPACT_ATOMS: atom_id res chain seq x y z
N MET A 1 0.72 24.91 17.34
CA MET A 1 2.08 24.33 17.43
C MET A 1 2.64 24.32 16.01
N PRO A 2 3.94 24.57 15.81
CA PRO A 2 4.55 24.38 14.48
C PRO A 2 4.42 22.91 14.07
N ARG A 3 4.13 22.65 12.79
CA ARG A 3 3.97 21.28 12.27
C ARG A 3 5.30 20.53 12.24
N ALA A 4 5.26 19.21 12.42
CA ALA A 4 6.43 18.34 12.26
C ALA A 4 6.49 17.78 10.81
N ILE A 5 7.58 18.05 10.09
CA ILE A 5 7.82 17.48 8.76
C ILE A 5 8.99 16.50 8.82
N HIS A 6 8.70 15.21 8.66
CA HIS A 6 9.68 14.13 8.63
C HIS A 6 10.16 13.92 7.19
N VAL A 7 11.33 14.45 6.85
CA VAL A 7 11.91 14.30 5.51
C VAL A 7 12.89 13.12 5.45
N PHE A 8 12.76 12.30 4.41
CA PHE A 8 13.65 11.20 4.05
C PHE A 8 14.12 11.36 2.61
N ARG A 9 15.34 11.87 2.41
CA ARG A 9 15.90 12.12 1.06
C ARG A 9 16.51 10.87 0.42
N THR A 10 17.04 9.99 1.25
CA THR A 10 17.69 8.73 0.84
C THR A 10 17.25 7.63 1.79
N PRO A 11 15.96 7.28 1.84
CA PRO A 11 15.49 6.21 2.71
C PRO A 11 16.18 4.90 2.31
N ASP A 12 16.55 4.10 3.30
CA ASP A 12 17.02 2.73 3.06
C ASP A 12 15.84 1.82 2.72
N ARG A 13 14.65 2.16 3.25
CA ARG A 13 13.44 1.37 3.07
C ARG A 13 12.20 2.25 3.14
N PHE A 14 11.27 2.07 2.20
CA PHE A 14 9.94 2.66 2.24
C PHE A 14 8.91 1.62 1.82
N VAL A 15 8.11 1.14 2.77
CA VAL A 15 7.25 -0.04 2.55
C VAL A 15 5.87 0.11 3.15
N ALA A 16 4.89 -0.50 2.49
CA ALA A 16 3.59 -0.79 3.09
C ALA A 16 3.64 -2.12 3.86
N GLY A 17 2.88 -2.17 4.96
CA GLY A 17 2.68 -3.37 5.75
C GLY A 17 1.37 -3.33 6.53
N THR A 18 1.02 -4.45 7.15
CA THR A 18 -0.18 -4.57 7.98
C THR A 18 0.13 -5.25 9.30
N VAL A 19 -0.57 -4.83 10.36
CA VAL A 19 -0.58 -5.48 11.67
C VAL A 19 -2.02 -5.85 12.02
N GLY A 20 -2.22 -7.04 12.58
CA GLY A 20 -3.54 -7.55 12.99
C GLY A 20 -4.00 -8.80 12.22
N GLU A 21 -5.15 -9.32 12.63
CA GLU A 21 -5.78 -10.53 12.08
C GLU A 21 -6.48 -10.25 10.73
N PRO A 22 -6.60 -11.24 9.82
CA PRO A 22 -7.39 -11.09 8.60
C PRO A 22 -8.84 -10.65 8.89
N GLY A 23 -9.21 -9.46 8.43
CA GLY A 23 -10.53 -8.84 8.69
C GLY A 23 -10.47 -7.63 9.63
N ASP A 24 -9.42 -7.53 10.46
CA ASP A 24 -9.17 -6.41 11.37
C ASP A 24 -7.69 -5.96 11.29
N ARG A 25 -7.22 -5.77 10.05
CA ARG A 25 -5.85 -5.34 9.77
C ARG A 25 -5.76 -3.82 9.72
N SER A 26 -4.82 -3.27 10.47
CA SER A 26 -4.38 -1.89 10.33
C SER A 26 -3.24 -1.80 9.32
N PHE A 27 -3.29 -0.83 8.42
CA PHE A 27 -2.26 -0.60 7.40
C PHE A 27 -1.33 0.52 7.83
N TYR A 28 -0.05 0.34 7.54
CA TYR A 28 1.00 1.30 7.85
C TYR A 28 1.94 1.48 6.67
N LEU A 29 2.44 2.70 6.50
CA LEU A 29 3.63 2.98 5.71
C LEU A 29 4.78 3.24 6.67
N GLN A 30 5.94 2.66 6.36
CA GLN A 30 7.14 2.81 7.16
C GLN A 30 8.30 3.31 6.29
N ALA A 31 8.89 4.43 6.69
CA ALA A 31 10.13 4.96 6.15
C ALA A 31 11.27 4.69 7.14
N VAL A 32 12.37 4.12 6.65
CA VAL A 32 13.56 3.80 7.44
C VAL A 32 14.77 4.47 6.82
N HIS A 33 15.60 5.08 7.66
CA HIS A 33 16.94 5.53 7.30
C HIS A 33 17.86 5.37 8.51
N ASP A 34 18.83 4.48 8.40
CA ASP A 34 19.72 4.04 9.47
C ASP A 34 18.90 3.59 10.71
N ALA A 35 19.10 4.21 11.87
CA ALA A 35 18.34 3.91 13.08
C ALA A 35 16.97 4.63 13.15
N ARG A 36 16.66 5.53 12.20
CA ARG A 36 15.41 6.32 12.22
C ARG A 36 14.31 5.58 11.49
N VAL A 37 13.25 5.23 12.21
CA VAL A 37 12.04 4.62 11.67
C VAL A 37 10.87 5.57 11.93
N VAL A 38 10.11 5.90 10.89
CA VAL A 38 8.85 6.65 11.01
C VAL A 38 7.75 5.78 10.42
N SER A 39 6.66 5.61 11.16
CA SER A 39 5.48 4.88 10.70
C SER A 39 4.25 5.78 10.74
N VAL A 40 3.41 5.67 9.72
CA VAL A 40 2.12 6.38 9.65
C VAL A 40 1.01 5.40 9.31
N ALA A 41 -0.16 5.62 9.89
CA ALA A 41 -1.33 4.75 9.68
C ALA A 41 -2.17 5.26 8.51
N LEU A 42 -2.64 4.35 7.67
CA LEU A 42 -3.51 4.67 6.53
C LEU A 42 -4.64 3.65 6.39
N GLU A 43 -5.63 4.02 5.59
CA GLU A 43 -6.65 3.07 5.11
C GLU A 43 -6.11 2.21 3.96
N LYS A 44 -6.67 1.00 3.83
CA LYS A 44 -6.36 0.09 2.72
C LYS A 44 -6.51 0.75 1.35
N GLN A 45 -7.56 1.56 1.18
CA GLN A 45 -7.84 2.25 -0.09
C GLN A 45 -6.78 3.30 -0.40
N GLN A 46 -6.27 4.01 0.62
CA GLN A 46 -5.18 4.97 0.44
C GLN A 46 -3.89 4.28 -0.02
N VAL A 47 -3.52 3.14 0.59
CA VAL A 47 -2.35 2.36 0.16
C VAL A 47 -2.50 1.90 -1.30
N GLN A 48 -3.69 1.45 -1.68
CA GLN A 48 -3.98 1.02 -3.05
C GLN A 48 -3.82 2.18 -4.05
N VAL A 49 -4.47 3.33 -3.76
CA VAL A 49 -4.40 4.52 -4.62
C VAL A 49 -2.96 5.01 -4.76
N LEU A 50 -2.18 4.97 -3.68
CA LEU A 50 -0.78 5.41 -3.71
C LEU A 50 0.07 4.48 -4.59
N ALA A 51 -0.07 3.15 -4.44
CA ALA A 51 0.65 2.18 -5.26
C ALA A 51 0.34 2.35 -6.76
N ASP A 52 -0.96 2.41 -7.11
CA ASP A 52 -1.42 2.60 -8.48
C ASP A 52 -0.86 3.90 -9.07
N ARG A 53 -0.94 5.01 -8.32
CA ARG A 53 -0.47 6.32 -8.77
C ARG A 53 1.05 6.39 -8.94
N VAL A 54 1.82 5.73 -8.08
CA VAL A 54 3.28 5.64 -8.21
C VAL A 54 3.63 4.93 -9.53
N GLY A 55 3.00 3.80 -9.84
CA GLY A 55 3.21 3.09 -11.10
C GLY A 55 2.91 3.97 -12.33
N LEU A 56 1.75 4.63 -12.33
CA LEU A 56 1.35 5.54 -13.41
C LEU A 56 2.30 6.73 -13.60
N LEU A 57 2.79 7.31 -12.50
CA LEU A 57 3.76 8.41 -12.54
C LEU A 57 5.05 7.95 -13.20
N LEU A 58 5.59 6.80 -12.79
CA LEU A 58 6.81 6.23 -13.35
C LEU A 58 6.68 5.96 -14.86
N ASP A 59 5.55 5.40 -15.29
CA ASP A 59 5.28 5.14 -16.71
C ASP A 59 5.18 6.45 -17.54
N GLU A 60 4.59 7.49 -16.97
CA GLU A 60 4.53 8.81 -17.61
C GLU A 60 5.92 9.45 -17.70
N VAL A 61 6.71 9.36 -16.63
CA VAL A 61 8.08 9.89 -16.58
C VAL A 61 9.00 9.20 -17.58
N ALA A 62 8.96 7.87 -17.65
CA ALA A 62 9.71 7.10 -18.64
C ALA A 62 9.35 7.53 -20.08
N ARG A 63 8.05 7.68 -20.37
CA ARG A 63 7.57 8.09 -21.70
C ARG A 63 7.94 9.53 -22.06
N ARG A 64 7.86 10.48 -21.13
CA ARG A 64 8.09 11.91 -21.40
C ARG A 64 9.56 12.30 -21.39
N PHE A 65 10.32 11.79 -20.43
CA PHE A 65 11.68 12.23 -20.15
C PHE A 65 12.74 11.19 -20.58
N GLY A 66 12.33 9.98 -20.95
CA GLY A 66 13.26 8.89 -21.27
C GLY A 66 14.04 8.41 -20.05
N THR A 67 13.53 8.68 -18.85
CA THR A 67 14.12 8.19 -17.59
C THR A 67 14.16 6.67 -17.62
N ASP A 68 15.30 6.11 -17.23
CA ASP A 68 15.43 4.67 -17.03
C ASP A 68 14.59 4.28 -15.80
N VAL A 69 13.46 3.64 -16.07
CA VAL A 69 12.51 3.20 -15.06
C VAL A 69 12.44 1.68 -15.16
N PRO A 70 12.64 0.95 -14.05
CA PRO A 70 12.55 -0.49 -14.09
C PRO A 70 11.16 -0.94 -14.55
N PRO A 71 11.09 -2.08 -15.25
CA PRO A 71 9.81 -2.65 -15.64
C PRO A 71 8.97 -2.94 -14.40
N GLU A 72 7.66 -3.06 -14.59
CA GLU A 72 6.76 -3.50 -13.53
C GLU A 72 7.15 -4.92 -13.10
N GLU A 73 7.64 -5.05 -11.87
CA GLU A 73 8.03 -6.33 -11.28
C GLU A 73 6.80 -7.05 -10.77
N ALA A 74 6.67 -8.34 -11.12
CA ALA A 74 5.56 -9.16 -10.64
C ALA A 74 5.69 -9.54 -9.16
N ASP A 75 6.92 -9.61 -8.64
CA ASP A 75 7.21 -9.99 -7.26
C ASP A 75 8.21 -9.01 -6.62
N PRO A 76 7.89 -8.41 -5.46
CA PRO A 76 8.80 -7.49 -4.76
C PRO A 76 10.02 -8.25 -4.20
N SER A 77 11.19 -7.62 -4.22
CA SER A 77 12.42 -8.22 -3.69
C SER A 77 12.45 -8.22 -2.16
N ASP A 78 11.99 -7.14 -1.53
CA ASP A 78 11.78 -7.03 -0.10
C ASP A 78 10.43 -7.63 0.31
N VAL A 79 10.51 -8.70 1.12
CA VAL A 79 9.37 -9.36 1.77
C VAL A 79 9.46 -9.34 3.30
N ASP A 80 10.43 -8.64 3.86
CA ASP A 80 10.68 -8.60 5.30
C ASP A 80 9.52 -7.90 6.03
N PRO A 81 9.21 -8.25 7.28
CA PRO A 81 8.13 -7.60 8.03
C PRO A 81 8.43 -6.11 8.29
N LEU A 82 7.41 -5.37 8.77
CA LEU A 82 7.63 -4.04 9.33
C LEU A 82 8.60 -4.12 10.52
N VAL A 83 9.41 -3.08 10.70
CA VAL A 83 10.24 -2.94 11.91
C VAL A 83 9.31 -2.75 13.10
N MET A 84 9.53 -3.55 14.15
CA MET A 84 8.73 -3.55 15.37
C MET A 84 9.48 -2.83 16.51
N PRO A 85 8.78 -2.10 17.40
CA PRO A 85 7.34 -1.86 17.42
C PRO A 85 6.87 -0.88 16.32
N VAL A 86 5.63 -1.04 15.86
CA VAL A 86 5.00 -0.11 14.91
C VAL A 86 4.17 0.89 15.70
N ASP A 87 4.77 2.03 16.00
CA ASP A 87 4.11 3.18 16.61
C ASP A 87 3.83 4.22 15.52
N ALA A 88 2.57 4.48 15.23
CA ALA A 88 2.20 5.46 14.21
C ALA A 88 2.29 6.88 14.75
N GLU A 89 3.04 7.74 14.06
CA GLU A 89 3.12 9.17 14.36
C GLU A 89 1.75 9.83 14.21
N PHE A 90 1.05 9.52 13.12
CA PHE A 90 -0.29 10.02 12.83
C PHE A 90 -1.05 9.13 11.84
N ARG A 91 -2.33 9.44 11.64
CA ARG A 91 -3.16 8.87 10.57
C ARG A 91 -3.16 9.80 9.37
N VAL A 92 -2.90 9.26 8.19
CA VAL A 92 -2.83 10.04 6.95
C VAL A 92 -4.23 10.43 6.48
N GLY A 93 -4.41 11.71 6.18
CA GLY A 93 -5.61 12.24 5.52
C GLY A 93 -5.37 12.44 4.03
N THR A 94 -4.35 13.22 3.70
CA THR A 94 -4.04 13.63 2.32
C THR A 94 -2.69 13.07 1.88
N MET A 95 -2.59 12.68 0.61
CA MET A 95 -1.37 12.16 0.00
C MET A 95 -1.01 12.97 -1.25
N GLY A 96 0.20 13.51 -1.25
CA GLY A 96 0.85 14.13 -2.40
C GLY A 96 1.77 13.15 -3.11
N LEU A 97 1.84 13.26 -4.44
CA LEU A 97 2.75 12.50 -5.26
C LEU A 97 3.29 13.40 -6.38
N GLY A 98 4.60 13.41 -6.57
CA GLY A 98 5.26 14.20 -7.61
C GLY A 98 6.54 13.55 -8.14
N TRP A 99 7.05 14.11 -9.23
CA TRP A 99 8.36 13.77 -9.78
C TRP A 99 9.29 14.97 -9.65
N ASP A 100 10.42 14.79 -8.99
CA ASP A 100 11.51 15.75 -8.94
C ASP A 100 12.48 15.45 -10.07
N ALA A 101 12.49 16.31 -11.09
CA ALA A 101 13.33 16.13 -12.28
C ALA A 101 14.83 16.42 -12.01
N ASP A 102 15.13 17.26 -11.03
CA ASP A 102 16.51 17.61 -10.68
C ASP A 102 17.15 16.46 -9.88
N ALA A 103 16.39 15.87 -8.96
CA ALA A 103 16.83 14.71 -8.17
C ALA A 103 16.63 13.37 -8.90
N GLY A 104 15.82 13.32 -9.95
CA GLY A 104 15.44 12.09 -10.63
C GLY A 104 14.66 11.14 -9.71
N ALA A 105 13.78 11.67 -8.87
CA ALA A 105 13.15 10.93 -7.78
C ALA A 105 11.63 11.12 -7.74
N VAL A 106 10.93 10.08 -7.30
CA VAL A 106 9.52 10.16 -6.93
C VAL A 106 9.41 10.76 -5.53
N VAL A 107 8.62 11.82 -5.38
CA VAL A 107 8.36 12.47 -4.09
C VAL A 107 6.98 12.04 -3.62
N VAL A 108 6.94 11.32 -2.50
CA VAL A 108 5.71 10.94 -1.80
C VAL A 108 5.58 11.83 -0.57
N GLU A 109 4.44 12.48 -0.41
CA GLU A 109 4.13 13.25 0.79
C GLU A 109 2.84 12.76 1.43
N LEU A 110 2.87 12.55 2.75
CA LEU A 110 1.76 12.03 3.53
C LEU A 110 1.44 13.05 4.62
N LEU A 111 0.27 13.65 4.58
CA LEU A 111 -0.18 14.67 5.52
C LEU A 111 -1.15 14.05 6.54
N ALA A 112 -1.00 14.43 7.80
CA ALA A 112 -1.90 14.01 8.86
C ALA A 112 -3.34 14.46 8.58
N ILE A 113 -4.31 13.65 9.00
CA ILE A 113 -5.72 14.00 8.91
C ILE A 113 -6.03 15.19 9.83
N THR A 114 -6.76 16.17 9.29
CA THR A 114 -7.23 17.37 10.01
C THR A 114 -8.74 17.46 9.97
N GLU A 115 -9.33 18.22 10.91
CA GLU A 115 -10.78 18.48 10.93
C GLU A 115 -11.23 19.41 9.81
N THR A 116 -10.33 20.24 9.29
CA THR A 116 -10.55 21.13 8.15
C THR A 116 -10.05 20.48 6.87
N GLU A 117 -10.75 20.72 5.76
CA GLU A 117 -10.25 20.36 4.42
C GLU A 117 -8.89 21.04 4.17
N ILE A 118 -7.94 20.26 3.66
CA ILE A 118 -6.60 20.74 3.32
C ILE A 118 -6.65 21.27 1.88
N ASP A 119 -6.25 22.52 1.68
CA ASP A 119 -6.09 23.09 0.34
C ASP A 119 -4.93 22.40 -0.38
N GLU A 120 -5.12 22.06 -1.66
CA GLU A 120 -4.09 21.41 -2.48
C GLU A 120 -2.78 22.21 -2.55
N SER A 121 -2.84 23.54 -2.36
CA SER A 121 -1.65 24.41 -2.29
C SER A 121 -0.72 24.13 -1.11
N VAL A 122 -1.18 23.43 -0.07
CA VAL A 122 -0.38 23.04 1.10
C VAL A 122 0.42 21.76 0.83
N VAL A 123 0.01 20.97 -0.16
CA VAL A 123 0.68 19.72 -0.53
C VAL A 123 1.94 20.02 -1.32
N LEU A 124 3.07 19.48 -0.88
CA LEU A 124 4.43 19.75 -1.33
C LEU A 124 4.89 21.20 -1.06
N ASP A 125 4.19 21.93 -0.19
CA ASP A 125 4.60 23.24 0.29
C ASP A 125 5.44 23.11 1.57
N ASP A 126 6.47 23.94 1.69
CA ASP A 126 7.43 23.96 2.80
C ASP A 126 7.12 25.03 3.85
N THR A 127 5.94 25.65 3.79
CA THR A 127 5.53 26.62 4.82
C THR A 127 5.42 25.97 6.20
N ASP A 128 5.61 26.75 7.26
CA ASP A 128 5.49 26.25 8.63
C ASP A 128 4.02 26.03 9.06
N GLU A 129 3.07 26.31 8.17
CA GLU A 129 1.63 26.16 8.38
C GLU A 129 1.11 24.89 7.69
N GLY A 130 0.35 24.07 8.43
CA GLY A 130 -0.25 22.85 7.91
C GLY A 130 -0.23 21.70 8.92
N PRO A 131 -0.71 20.51 8.52
CA PRO A 131 -0.62 19.31 9.35
C PRO A 131 0.79 18.70 9.35
N ASP A 132 1.05 17.83 10.32
CA ASP A 132 2.25 17.01 10.33
C ASP A 132 2.38 16.18 9.05
N ALA A 133 3.61 16.01 8.57
CA ALA A 133 3.85 15.40 7.28
C ALA A 133 5.06 14.46 7.29
N VAL A 134 5.01 13.43 6.44
CA VAL A 134 6.16 12.61 6.08
C VAL A 134 6.42 12.79 4.59
N ARG A 135 7.62 13.23 4.22
CA ARG A 135 8.04 13.39 2.83
C ARG A 135 9.20 12.46 2.52
N VAL A 136 9.03 11.63 1.50
CA VAL A 136 9.98 10.58 1.11
C VAL A 136 10.35 10.75 -0.35
N PHE A 137 11.64 10.75 -0.64
CA PHE A 137 12.18 10.74 -1.99
C PHE A 137 12.62 9.32 -2.32
N LEU A 138 12.11 8.77 -3.41
CA LEU A 138 12.36 7.40 -3.83
C LEU A 138 13.04 7.40 -5.20
N SER A 139 14.06 6.56 -5.37
CA SER A 139 14.53 6.24 -6.72
C SER A 139 13.41 5.55 -7.52
N PRO A 140 13.47 5.55 -8.87
CA PRO A 140 12.52 4.81 -9.68
C PRO A 140 12.41 3.32 -9.30
N GLU A 141 13.53 2.71 -8.92
CA GLU A 141 13.61 1.32 -8.44
C GLU A 141 12.86 1.15 -7.12
N GLN A 142 13.14 1.97 -6.12
CA GLN A 142 12.45 1.93 -4.82
C GLN A 142 10.95 2.18 -4.97
N ALA A 143 10.57 3.09 -5.86
CA ALA A 143 9.17 3.41 -6.14
C ALA A 143 8.43 2.24 -6.82
N ARG A 144 9.07 1.52 -7.76
CA ARG A 144 8.53 0.28 -8.33
C ARG A 144 8.34 -0.80 -7.29
N GLU A 145 9.38 -1.04 -6.50
CA GLU A 145 9.35 -2.06 -5.46
C GLU A 145 8.27 -1.77 -4.41
N PHE A 146 8.13 -0.50 -4.02
CA PHE A 146 7.06 -0.03 -3.14
C PHE A 146 5.67 -0.34 -3.70
N ALA A 147 5.43 -0.07 -5.00
CA ALA A 147 4.14 -0.34 -5.63
C ALA A 147 3.82 -1.84 -5.65
N ALA A 148 4.73 -2.67 -6.16
CA ALA A 148 4.59 -4.13 -6.23
C ALA A 148 4.34 -4.75 -4.84
N ARG A 149 5.11 -4.30 -3.83
CA ARG A 149 4.94 -4.77 -2.46
C ARG A 149 3.60 -4.36 -1.87
N SER A 150 3.16 -3.12 -2.10
CA SER A 150 1.88 -2.63 -1.59
C SER A 150 0.71 -3.46 -2.12
N GLU A 151 0.72 -3.79 -3.41
CA GLU A 151 -0.28 -4.67 -4.02
C GLU A 151 -0.30 -6.06 -3.39
N ARG A 152 0.89 -6.64 -3.15
CA ARG A 152 1.03 -7.93 -2.47
C ARG A 152 0.43 -7.91 -1.06
N VAL A 153 0.72 -6.88 -0.26
CA VAL A 153 0.20 -6.71 1.11
C VAL A 153 -1.32 -6.55 1.13
N ILE A 154 -1.85 -5.79 0.17
CA ILE A 154 -3.29 -5.59 -0.03
C ILE A 154 -3.98 -6.92 -0.38
N ALA A 155 -3.37 -7.71 -1.27
CA ALA A 155 -3.87 -9.01 -1.70
C ALA A 155 -3.80 -10.08 -0.60
N ALA A 156 -2.77 -10.06 0.25
CA ALA A 156 -2.49 -11.10 1.25
C ALA A 156 -3.56 -11.27 2.35
N GLY A 157 -4.49 -10.33 2.55
CA GLY A 157 -5.59 -10.52 3.51
C GLY A 157 -6.86 -11.10 2.93
N ARG A 158 -6.82 -11.59 1.70
CA ARG A 158 -7.93 -12.37 1.17
C ARG A 158 -7.74 -13.81 1.63
N PRO A 159 -8.82 -14.53 2.00
CA PRO A 159 -8.70 -15.93 2.38
C PRO A 159 -7.94 -16.69 1.28
N PRO A 160 -6.94 -17.51 1.66
CA PRO A 160 -6.18 -18.27 0.68
C PRO A 160 -7.11 -19.26 -0.02
N CYS A 161 -6.89 -19.47 -1.31
CA CYS A 161 -7.61 -20.48 -2.06
C CYS A 161 -7.33 -21.85 -1.43
N PRO A 162 -8.36 -22.65 -1.05
CA PRO A 162 -8.15 -23.95 -0.42
C PRO A 162 -7.45 -24.97 -1.34
N LEU A 163 -7.31 -24.65 -2.63
CA LEU A 163 -6.71 -25.53 -3.63
C LEU A 163 -5.25 -25.18 -3.91
N CYS A 164 -4.90 -23.91 -4.13
CA CYS A 164 -3.55 -23.49 -4.50
C CYS A 164 -2.82 -22.59 -3.48
N GLY A 165 -3.50 -22.10 -2.45
CA GLY A 165 -2.92 -21.19 -1.44
C GLY A 165 -2.89 -19.71 -1.83
N GLU A 166 -3.19 -19.36 -3.08
CA GLU A 166 -3.20 -17.97 -3.56
C GLU A 166 -4.40 -17.16 -3.04
N PRO A 167 -4.27 -15.84 -2.81
CA PRO A 167 -5.38 -15.02 -2.32
C PRO A 167 -6.58 -14.97 -3.28
N LEU A 168 -7.80 -15.20 -2.78
CA LEU A 168 -9.01 -15.25 -3.61
C LEU A 168 -9.40 -13.88 -4.20
N ALA A 169 -9.60 -13.75 -5.52
CA ALA A 169 -10.07 -12.49 -6.14
C ALA A 169 -11.58 -12.23 -5.95
N PRO A 170 -12.05 -10.96 -5.99
CA PRO A 170 -13.47 -10.61 -5.77
C PRO A 170 -14.45 -11.26 -6.76
N GLY A 171 -14.02 -11.51 -8.00
CA GLY A 171 -14.80 -12.19 -9.04
C GLY A 171 -14.70 -13.72 -9.05
N GLY A 172 -14.03 -14.29 -8.04
CA GLY A 172 -13.56 -15.67 -8.02
C GLY A 172 -12.13 -15.80 -8.54
N HIS A 173 -11.32 -16.62 -7.87
CA HIS A 173 -9.96 -16.95 -8.30
C HIS A 173 -10.01 -18.07 -9.36
N MET A 174 -9.38 -17.85 -10.52
CA MET A 174 -9.13 -18.95 -11.46
C MET A 174 -7.95 -19.78 -10.96
N CYS A 175 -8.27 -20.87 -10.26
CA CYS A 175 -7.26 -21.79 -9.77
C CYS A 175 -6.62 -22.57 -10.92
N VAL A 176 -5.29 -22.45 -11.07
CA VAL A 176 -4.50 -23.23 -12.04
C VAL A 176 -4.59 -24.73 -11.80
N ARG A 177 -4.82 -25.17 -10.54
CA ARG A 177 -5.03 -26.60 -10.21
C ARG A 177 -6.38 -27.14 -10.68
N THR A 178 -7.33 -26.26 -11.03
CA THR A 178 -8.67 -26.65 -11.49
C THR A 178 -8.96 -26.21 -12.92
N ASN A 179 -7.95 -25.80 -13.70
CA ASN A 179 -8.12 -25.27 -15.07
C ASN A 179 -9.26 -24.23 -15.17
N GLY A 180 -9.39 -23.33 -14.19
CA GLY A 180 -10.38 -22.24 -14.23
C GLY A 180 -11.86 -22.62 -13.99
N TYR A 181 -12.18 -23.84 -13.57
CA TYR A 181 -13.58 -24.25 -13.37
C TYR A 181 -14.21 -23.62 -12.11
N ARG A 182 -15.19 -22.72 -12.30
CA ARG A 182 -16.04 -22.17 -11.23
C ARG A 182 -17.15 -23.17 -10.87
N ARG A 183 -17.08 -23.81 -9.69
CA ARG A 183 -18.32 -24.33 -9.05
C ARG A 183 -19.02 -23.15 -8.38
N GLY A 184 -20.14 -22.74 -8.95
CA GLY A 184 -21.06 -21.82 -8.30
C GLY A 184 -21.44 -22.35 -6.91
N THR A 185 -21.39 -21.46 -5.93
CA THR A 185 -21.86 -21.66 -4.56
C THR A 185 -23.23 -22.34 -4.53
N VAL A 186 -23.29 -23.54 -3.96
CA VAL A 186 -24.50 -24.08 -3.33
C VAL A 186 -24.15 -24.24 -1.86
N LEU A 187 -24.51 -23.26 -1.04
CA LEU A 187 -24.45 -23.37 0.41
C LEU A 187 -25.83 -23.80 0.91
N GLY A 188 -25.90 -25.06 1.36
CA GLY A 188 -26.74 -25.47 2.49
C GLY A 188 -28.21 -25.78 2.22
N SER A 189 -28.51 -26.95 1.67
CA SER A 189 -29.75 -27.66 2.03
C SER A 189 -29.36 -28.99 2.68
N ASP A 190 -29.17 -28.95 4.00
CA ASP A 190 -29.18 -30.17 4.80
C ASP A 190 -30.05 -29.92 6.04
N THR A 191 -31.30 -30.34 5.93
CA THR A 191 -32.08 -30.76 7.09
C THR A 191 -32.71 -32.08 6.69
N THR A 192 -31.90 -33.13 6.81
CA THR A 192 -32.37 -34.49 6.96
C THR A 192 -32.85 -34.64 8.40
N GLU A 193 -34.16 -34.76 8.61
CA GLU A 193 -34.69 -35.52 9.74
C GLU A 193 -35.63 -36.60 9.18
N PHE A 194 -35.11 -37.82 9.21
CA PHE A 194 -35.79 -39.08 8.93
C PHE A 194 -36.50 -39.57 10.20
N GLY A 195 -37.67 -40.19 9.99
CA GLY A 195 -38.25 -41.22 10.85
C GLY A 195 -39.33 -40.73 11.83
N ASP A 196 -40.40 -41.47 12.14
CA ASP A 196 -40.81 -42.81 11.72
C ASP A 196 -42.21 -43.10 12.30
N GLU A 197 -43.03 -43.81 11.53
CA GLU A 197 -44.11 -44.75 11.90
C GLU A 197 -45.04 -44.50 13.12
N SER A 198 -46.33 -44.28 12.84
CA SER A 198 -47.46 -45.22 13.11
C SER A 198 -48.83 -44.57 12.87
#